data_AF-F4B5L5-F1
#
_entry.id   AF-F4B5L5-F1
#
_cell.length_a   1.000
_cell.length_b   1.000
_cell.length_c   1.000
_cell.angle_alpha   90.00
_cell.angle_beta   90.00
_cell.angle_gamma   90.00
#
_symmetry.space_group_name_H-M   'P 1'
#
loop_
_entity.id
_entity.type
_entity.pdbx_description
1 polymer ?
#
loop_
_entity_poly.entity_id
_entity_poly.type
_entity_poly.pdbx_seq_one_letter_code
_entity_poly.pdbx_strand_id
1 'polypeptide(L)'
;MKIINTLFKYSFVDLIALISTFSLGFAKSFINFGILAESLLYLHISLALISFLLAVVLLKLSFNTGLEFPKIASTISFSSIVVAGSSGITFLLTNNNLFSHIMLGAFEVALISTSLLIGYLTCFFRLCKRY
;
A
#
# COMPACT_ATOMS: atom_id res chain seq x y z
N MET A 1 23.51 -4.83 8.66
CA MET A 1 22.43 -4.62 9.67
C MET A 1 21.72 -3.27 9.58
N LYS A 2 22.41 -2.11 9.54
CA LYS A 2 21.75 -0.77 9.48
C LYS A 2 20.67 -0.66 8.38
N ILE A 3 20.98 -1.09 7.16
CA ILE A 3 20.09 -0.98 5.99
C ILE A 3 18.76 -1.75 6.17
N ILE A 4 18.81 -2.97 6.72
CA ILE A 4 17.60 -3.78 6.95
C ILE A 4 16.72 -3.14 8.02
N ASN A 5 17.33 -2.61 9.08
CA ASN A 5 16.59 -1.91 10.14
C ASN A 5 15.94 -0.61 9.65
N THR A 6 16.61 0.11 8.74
CA THR A 6 16.03 1.30 8.09
C THR A 6 14.89 0.93 7.14
N LEU A 7 15.07 -0.11 6.32
CA LEU A 7 14.04 -0.63 5.41
C LEU A 7 12.81 -1.14 6.16
N PHE A 8 13.01 -1.73 7.33
CA PHE A 8 11.94 -2.15 8.23
C PHE A 8 11.13 -0.97 8.79
N LYS A 9 11.80 0.13 9.16
CA LYS A 9 11.10 1.35 9.58
C LYS A 9 10.21 1.90 8.47
N TYR A 10 10.67 1.84 7.22
CA TYR A 10 9.88 2.26 6.07
C TYR A 10 8.66 1.38 5.80
N SER A 11 8.68 0.11 6.22
CA SER A 11 7.51 -0.76 6.10
C SER A 11 6.36 -0.31 7.02
N PHE A 12 6.67 0.16 8.23
CA PHE A 12 5.65 0.77 9.10
C PHE A 12 5.09 2.07 8.53
N VAL A 13 5.94 2.88 7.88
CA VAL A 13 5.49 4.08 7.17
C VAL A 13 4.53 3.71 6.04
N ASP A 14 4.78 2.61 5.33
CA ASP A 14 3.89 2.11 4.27
C ASP A 14 2.51 1.72 4.80
N LEU A 15 2.47 1.03 5.94
CA LEU A 15 1.21 0.67 6.59
C LEU A 15 0.39 1.92 6.95
N ILE A 16 1.04 2.94 7.52
CA ILE A 16 0.38 4.21 7.86
C ILE A 16 -0.09 4.94 6.59
N ALA A 17 0.72 4.95 5.53
CA ALA A 17 0.38 5.55 4.25
C ALA A 17 -0.83 4.84 3.60
N LEU A 18 -0.84 3.51 3.59
CA LEU A 18 -1.96 2.71 3.07
C LEU A 18 -3.24 2.93 3.87
N ILE A 19 -3.17 2.94 5.21
CA ILE A 19 -4.33 3.20 6.07
C ILE A 19 -4.88 4.60 5.77
N SER A 20 -4.01 5.60 5.73
CA SER A 20 -4.39 6.98 5.44
C SER A 20 -5.01 7.13 4.05
N THR A 21 -4.43 6.47 3.04
CA THR A 21 -4.92 6.47 1.66
C THR A 21 -6.32 5.85 1.60
N PHE A 22 -6.49 4.66 2.20
CA PHE A 22 -7.78 3.98 2.26
C PHE A 22 -8.83 4.81 3.00
N SER A 23 -8.52 5.35 4.17
CA SER A 23 -9.45 6.17 4.96
C SER A 23 -9.87 7.44 4.21
N LEU A 24 -8.96 8.11 3.50
CA LEU A 24 -9.29 9.28 2.68
C LEU A 24 -10.17 8.91 1.48
N GLY A 25 -9.85 7.80 0.80
CA GLY A 25 -10.65 7.29 -0.31
C GLY A 25 -12.06 6.90 0.14
N PHE A 26 -12.16 6.25 1.30
CA PHE A 26 -13.42 5.86 1.91
C PHE A 26 -14.22 7.09 2.32
N ALA A 27 -13.62 8.05 3.02
CA ALA A 27 -14.29 9.29 3.40
C ALA A 27 -14.87 10.02 2.19
N LYS A 28 -14.12 10.13 1.08
CA LYS A 28 -14.60 10.72 -0.17
C LYS A 28 -15.79 9.97 -0.78
N SER A 29 -15.82 8.64 -0.65
CA SER A 29 -16.93 7.82 -1.16
C SER A 29 -18.26 8.07 -0.42
N PHE A 30 -18.22 8.55 0.84
CA PHE A 30 -19.42 8.75 1.67
C PHE A 30 -19.74 10.22 1.94
N ILE A 31 -18.76 11.12 1.84
CA ILE A 31 -18.90 12.52 2.19
C ILE A 31 -18.60 13.36 0.95
N ASN A 32 -19.56 14.18 0.53
CA ASN A 32 -19.37 15.18 -0.52
C ASN A 32 -18.52 16.33 0.05
N PHE A 33 -17.20 16.15 0.03
CA PHE A 33 -16.27 17.23 0.32
C PHE A 33 -16.41 18.26 -0.81
N GLY A 34 -16.84 19.48 -0.51
CA GLY A 34 -16.88 20.59 -1.48
C GLY A 34 -15.47 21.09 -1.81
N ILE A 35 -15.17 22.35 -1.51
CA ILE A 35 -13.84 22.98 -1.74
C ILE A 35 -12.69 22.25 -1.01
N LEU A 36 -12.99 21.50 0.05
CA LEU A 36 -12.01 20.64 0.76
C LEU A 36 -11.61 19.39 -0.05
N ALA A 37 -12.29 19.07 -1.16
CA ALA A 37 -12.03 17.85 -1.92
C ALA A 37 -10.71 17.87 -2.69
N GLU A 38 -10.27 19.02 -3.20
CA GLU A 38 -9.06 19.07 -4.04
C GLU A 38 -7.80 18.82 -3.21
N SER A 39 -7.64 19.49 -2.06
CA SER A 39 -6.49 19.29 -1.18
C SER A 39 -6.43 17.87 -0.62
N LEU A 40 -7.58 17.29 -0.25
CA LEU A 40 -7.68 15.89 0.18
C LEU A 40 -7.39 14.91 -0.96
N LEU A 41 -7.76 15.25 -2.20
CA LEU A 41 -7.45 14.45 -3.37
C LEU A 41 -5.94 14.43 -3.66
N TYR A 42 -5.27 15.58 -3.62
CA TYR A 42 -3.80 15.64 -3.79
C TYR A 42 -3.08 14.88 -2.68
N LEU A 43 -3.56 14.99 -1.43
CA LEU A 43 -3.02 14.22 -0.32
C LEU A 43 -3.20 12.71 -0.56
N HIS A 44 -4.39 12.26 -0.95
CA HIS A 44 -4.66 10.86 -1.28
C HIS A 44 -3.75 10.33 -2.39
N ILE A 45 -3.59 11.08 -3.48
CA ILE A 45 -2.69 10.72 -4.60
C ILE A 45 -1.24 10.63 -4.12
N SER A 46 -0.79 11.59 -3.31
CA SER A 46 0.58 11.59 -2.79
C SER A 46 0.86 10.38 -1.88
N LEU A 47 -0.09 10.00 -1.03
CA LEU A 47 0.03 8.83 -0.17
C LEU A 47 -0.02 7.53 -0.97
N ALA A 48 -0.89 7.43 -1.97
CA ALA A 48 -0.93 6.29 -2.89
C ALA A 48 0.40 6.09 -3.63
N LEU A 49 1.04 7.18 -4.07
CA LEU A 49 2.35 7.14 -4.71
C LEU A 49 3.45 6.68 -3.75
N ILE A 50 3.43 7.17 -2.50
CA ILE A 50 4.36 6.72 -1.45
C ILE A 50 4.19 5.21 -1.21
N SER A 51 2.95 4.72 -1.10
CA SER A 51 2.68 3.29 -0.94
C SER A 51 3.15 2.46 -2.13
N PHE A 52 3.02 2.97 -3.35
CA PHE A 52 3.58 2.31 -4.53
C PHE A 52 5.11 2.18 -4.45
N LEU A 53 5.82 3.25 -4.11
CA LEU A 53 7.27 3.24 -3.98
C LEU A 53 7.74 2.28 -2.87
N LEU A 54 7.04 2.26 -1.75
CA LEU A 54 7.33 1.37 -0.63
C LEU A 54 7.02 -0.10 -0.97
N ALA A 55 5.96 -0.36 -1.72
CA ALA A 55 5.64 -1.71 -2.20
C ALA A 55 6.72 -2.25 -3.15
N VAL A 56 7.30 -1.42 -4.02
CA VAL A 56 8.45 -1.82 -4.86
C VAL A 56 9.65 -2.22 -3.99
N VAL A 57 9.91 -1.46 -2.93
CA VAL A 57 10.99 -1.76 -1.98
C VAL A 57 10.73 -3.08 -1.24
N LEU A 58 9.49 -3.30 -0.77
CA LEU A 58 9.07 -4.53 -0.10
C LEU A 58 9.13 -5.74 -1.02
N LEU A 59 8.74 -5.60 -2.28
CA LEU A 59 8.86 -6.63 -3.30
C LEU A 59 10.33 -7.04 -3.45
N LYS A 60 11.23 -6.08 -3.69
CA LYS A 60 12.67 -6.37 -3.81
C LYS A 60 13.23 -7.06 -2.56
N LEU A 61 12.84 -6.62 -1.36
CA LEU A 61 13.26 -7.24 -0.11
C LEU A 61 12.76 -8.68 0.03
N SER A 62 11.50 -8.92 -0.33
CA SER A 62 10.86 -10.22 -0.22
C SER A 62 11.52 -11.25 -1.12
N PHE A 63 11.86 -10.88 -2.35
CA PHE A 63 12.62 -11.74 -3.26
C PHE A 63 14.01 -12.09 -2.73
N ASN A 64 14.66 -11.14 -2.02
CA ASN A 64 15.96 -11.38 -1.38
C ASN A 64 15.90 -12.31 -0.15
N THR A 65 14.72 -12.60 0.40
CA THR A 65 14.61 -13.54 1.53
C THR A 65 14.77 -15.00 1.10
N GLY A 66 14.59 -15.31 -0.18
CA GLY A 66 14.58 -16.68 -0.71
C GLY A 66 13.32 -17.48 -0.37
N LEU A 67 12.42 -16.95 0.46
CA LEU A 67 11.21 -17.63 0.92
C LEU A 67 10.02 -17.37 -0.02
N GLU A 68 9.19 -18.38 -0.25
CA GLU A 68 8.03 -18.26 -1.14
C GLU A 68 6.92 -17.37 -0.55
N PHE A 69 6.67 -17.47 0.75
CA PHE A 69 5.59 -16.71 1.40
C PHE A 69 5.76 -15.18 1.26
N PRO A 70 6.92 -14.55 1.62
CA PRO A 70 7.14 -13.13 1.39
C PRO A 70 7.02 -12.71 -0.08
N LYS A 71 7.50 -13.54 -1.02
CA LYS A 71 7.39 -13.25 -2.47
C LYS A 71 5.93 -13.16 -2.90
N ILE A 72 5.11 -14.12 -2.49
CA ILE A 72 3.68 -14.14 -2.81
C ILE A 72 2.97 -12.93 -2.18
N ALA A 73 3.17 -12.71 -0.88
CA ALA A 73 2.51 -11.62 -0.16
C ALA A 73 2.89 -10.23 -0.73
N SER A 74 4.17 -10.02 -1.05
CA SER A 74 4.63 -8.76 -1.67
C SER A 74 4.14 -8.58 -3.11
N THR A 75 4.01 -9.66 -3.88
CA THR A 75 3.45 -9.60 -5.24
C THR A 75 1.97 -9.24 -5.21
N ILE A 76 1.21 -9.84 -4.28
CA ILE A 76 -0.21 -9.51 -4.07
C ILE A 76 -0.32 -8.02 -3.69
N SER A 77 0.41 -7.56 -2.68
CA SER A 77 0.42 -6.15 -2.26
C SER A 77 0.72 -5.20 -3.43
N PHE A 78 1.81 -5.44 -4.16
CA PHE A 78 2.21 -4.62 -5.29
C PHE A 78 1.15 -4.60 -6.40
N SER A 79 0.64 -5.77 -6.81
CA SER A 79 -0.39 -5.87 -7.85
C SER A 79 -1.68 -5.18 -7.45
N SER A 80 -2.10 -5.30 -6.19
CA SER A 80 -3.28 -4.61 -5.66
C SER A 80 -3.10 -3.09 -5.67
N ILE A 81 -1.92 -2.57 -5.33
CA ILE A 81 -1.66 -1.11 -5.42
C ILE A 81 -1.69 -0.63 -6.87
N VAL A 82 -1.17 -1.41 -7.82
CA VAL A 82 -1.25 -1.09 -9.26
C VAL A 82 -2.70 -1.06 -9.75
N VAL A 83 -3.51 -2.03 -9.34
CA VAL A 83 -4.96 -2.06 -9.65
C VAL A 83 -5.67 -0.85 -9.01
N ALA A 84 -5.34 -0.51 -7.77
CA ALA A 84 -5.90 0.66 -7.10
C ALA A 84 -5.57 1.95 -7.84
N GLY A 85 -4.30 2.16 -8.18
CA GLY A 85 -3.84 3.36 -8.91
C GLY A 85 -4.45 3.47 -10.31
N SER A 86 -4.45 2.39 -11.08
CA SER A 86 -5.07 2.38 -12.43
C SER A 86 -6.59 2.62 -12.37
N SER A 87 -7.28 2.02 -11.40
CA SER A 87 -8.71 2.25 -11.18
C SER A 87 -8.99 3.69 -10.74
N GLY A 88 -8.16 4.27 -9.87
CA GLY A 88 -8.26 5.67 -9.46
C GLY A 88 -8.08 6.65 -10.63
N ILE A 89 -7.10 6.41 -11.50
CA ILE A 89 -6.93 7.21 -12.74
C ILE A 89 -8.14 7.05 -13.64
N THR A 90 -8.63 5.83 -13.84
CA THR A 90 -9.79 5.56 -14.70
C THR A 90 -11.06 6.23 -14.15
N PHE A 91 -11.25 6.22 -12.83
CA PHE A 91 -12.32 6.97 -12.17
C PHE A 91 -12.22 8.47 -12.47
N LEU A 92 -11.02 9.07 -12.37
CA LEU A 92 -10.83 10.49 -12.67
C LEU A 92 -11.13 10.85 -14.14
N LEU A 93 -10.84 9.93 -15.07
CA LEU A 93 -11.07 10.14 -16.51
C LEU A 93 -12.52 9.91 -16.94
N THR A 94 -13.20 8.94 -16.32
CA THR A 94 -14.53 8.47 -16.76
C THR A 94 -15.67 8.90 -15.84
N ASN A 95 -15.34 9.35 -14.63
CA ASN A 95 -16.28 9.66 -13.54
C ASN A 95 -17.22 8.48 -13.20
N ASN A 96 -16.81 7.25 -13.51
CA ASN A 96 -17.62 6.05 -13.26
C ASN A 96 -17.31 5.47 -11.87
N ASN A 97 -18.30 5.54 -10.98
CA ASN A 97 -18.20 5.09 -9.58
C ASN A 97 -17.75 3.63 -9.41
N LEU A 98 -17.98 2.74 -10.38
CA LEU A 98 -17.49 1.36 -10.33
C LEU A 98 -15.98 1.31 -10.09
N PHE A 99 -15.21 2.18 -10.75
CA PHE A 99 -13.75 2.22 -10.59
C PHE A 99 -13.32 2.74 -9.22
N SER A 100 -14.13 3.57 -8.56
CA SER A 100 -13.87 3.98 -7.17
C SER A 100 -14.03 2.82 -6.19
N HIS A 101 -15.01 1.94 -6.42
CA HIS A 101 -15.20 0.72 -5.62
C HIS A 101 -14.08 -0.29 -5.85
N ILE A 102 -13.67 -0.50 -7.10
CA ILE A 102 -12.53 -1.37 -7.43
C ILE A 102 -11.24 -0.82 -6.79
N MET A 103 -11.02 0.50 -6.86
CA MET A 103 -9.89 1.16 -6.20
C MET A 103 -9.87 0.90 -4.68
N LEU A 104 -11.01 1.07 -4.02
CA LEU A 104 -11.15 0.83 -2.57
C LEU A 104 -10.88 -0.62 -2.18
N GLY A 105 -11.49 -1.58 -2.89
CA GLY A 105 -11.25 -3.01 -2.64
C GLY A 105 -9.80 -3.40 -2.91
N ALA A 106 -9.16 -2.82 -3.93
CA ALA A 106 -7.75 -3.06 -4.20
C ALA A 106 -6.84 -2.50 -3.10
N PHE A 107 -7.13 -1.31 -2.55
CA PHE A 107 -6.42 -0.80 -1.37
C PHE A 107 -6.61 -1.66 -0.12
N GLU A 108 -7.80 -2.26 0.07
CA GLU A 108 -8.05 -3.19 1.17
C GLU A 108 -7.19 -4.46 1.07
N VAL A 109 -7.12 -5.07 -0.12
CA VAL A 109 -6.25 -6.23 -0.36
C VAL A 109 -4.77 -5.85 -0.16
N ALA A 110 -4.36 -4.67 -0.63
CA ALA A 110 -3.02 -4.15 -0.41
C ALA A 110 -2.71 -3.98 1.09
N LEU A 111 -3.65 -3.46 1.88
CA LEU A 111 -3.51 -3.30 3.33
C LEU A 111 -3.30 -4.65 4.03
N ILE A 112 -4.16 -5.63 3.74
CA ILE A 112 -4.10 -6.96 4.37
C ILE A 112 -2.76 -7.64 4.03
N SER A 113 -2.41 -7.68 2.75
CA SER A 113 -1.19 -8.35 2.27
C SER A 113 0.08 -7.67 2.79
N THR A 114 0.12 -6.32 2.82
CA THR A 114 1.25 -5.56 3.35
C THR A 114 1.40 -5.75 4.87
N SER A 115 0.28 -5.76 5.61
CA SER A 115 0.29 -6.03 7.06
C SER A 115 0.85 -7.42 7.38
N LEU A 116 0.38 -8.46 6.67
CA LEU A 116 0.89 -9.82 6.80
C LEU A 116 2.37 -9.92 6.46
N LEU A 117 2.79 -9.28 5.36
CA LEU A 117 4.18 -9.26 4.92
C LEU A 117 5.09 -8.61 5.97
N ILE A 118 4.69 -7.46 6.51
CA ILE A 118 5.45 -6.76 7.55
C ILE A 118 5.55 -7.62 8.80
N GLY A 119 4.45 -8.20 9.26
CA GLY A 119 4.43 -9.08 10.43
C GLY A 119 5.39 -10.27 10.25
N TYR A 120 5.34 -10.91 9.09
CA TYR A 120 6.23 -12.02 8.77
C TYR A 120 7.70 -11.60 8.70
N LEU A 121 8.03 -10.54 7.96
CA LEU A 121 9.39 -10.03 7.85
C LEU A 121 9.94 -9.61 9.21
N THR A 122 9.11 -9.01 10.08
CA THR A 122 9.47 -8.69 11.47
C THR A 122 9.91 -9.94 12.22
N CYS A 123 9.09 -10.98 12.17
CA CYS A 123 9.35 -12.25 12.85
C CYS A 123 10.62 -12.92 12.29
N PHE A 124 10.71 -13.01 10.97
CA PHE A 124 11.85 -13.62 10.27
C PHE A 124 13.17 -12.90 10.57
N PHE A 125 13.23 -11.57 10.46
CA PHE A 125 14.47 -10.84 10.76
C PHE A 125 14.84 -10.89 12.24
N ARG A 126 13.85 -10.95 13.15
CA ARG A 126 14.11 -11.07 14.59
C ARG A 126 14.62 -12.46 15.00
N LEU A 127 14.14 -13.51 14.34
CA LEU A 127 14.50 -14.90 14.66
C LEU A 127 15.74 -15.37 13.91
N CYS A 128 15.83 -15.10 12.60
CA CYS A 128 16.87 -15.65 11.73
C CYS A 128 18.10 -14.74 11.56
N LYS A 129 18.03 -13.43 11.84
CA LYS A 129 19.19 -12.51 11.78
C LYS A 129 19.68 -12.05 13.16
N ARG A 130 19.37 -12.81 14.20
CA ARG A 130 19.96 -12.63 15.54
C ARG A 130 21.34 -13.31 15.69
N TYR A 131 21.82 -13.94 14.62
CA TYR A 131 23.16 -14.51 14.47
C TYR A 131 23.81 -13.95 13.21
#